data_AF-A0A1B6JWE0-F1
#
_entry.id   AF-A0A1B6JWE0-F1
#
_cell.length_a   1.000
_cell.length_b   1.000
_cell.length_c   1.000
_cell.angle_alpha   90.00
_cell.angle_beta   90.00
_cell.angle_gamma   90.00
#
_symmetry.space_group_name_H-M   'P 1'
#
loop_
_entity.id
_entity.type
_entity.pdbx_description
1 polymer ?
#
loop_
_entity_poly.entity_id
_entity_poly.type
_entity_poly.pdbx_seq_one_letter_code
_entity_poly.pdbx_strand_id
1 'polypeptide(L)'
;GLIKTTTSSPSKALLRSFNPPDAWKVNSGQRTGKVVYIKEMFHSRTCIGKLPASVDPCSSYIVFSPRDSRVPRIKISPNDKSLPPRYLEEPALYAETLFNTQITAWNDVSFAQGVIIEEVGQSGDLEVETLAILLENNLDPYPMNSVLNVFFPRLPYVIPKEEIGRRADLRRDCIFTIDPATARDLDDAVSVRRLDSGNLEVGVHISDVSHFLHANTLLDETVCKRATTVYLVQRVYHMLPVELCQLCSLTPGEDKLAFSVFVEMTPKAEVVSHRFARSVIHSCAKLAYEHAQMVIDNPEKTFTSEDFPEIHNGFTAEDCAATVRELYKLSAIMRKRRFDSGALRIDQPKLCFHLDSDTLTPLTSFIYENKESHRLIEEFMLLANMTVAEHIYAAFPRLAFLRHHLPPRPNMMAELQKRMEMYGVNLDITDAGTMHSSMCKYSSQMPEEDPAWSWARYV
;
A
#
# COMPACT_ATOMS: atom_id res chain seq x y z
N GLY A 1 -29.04 7.86 30.25
CA GLY A 1 -30.12 7.97 29.26
C GLY A 1 -29.56 7.72 27.88
N LEU A 2 -30.15 6.81 27.11
CA LEU A 2 -29.78 6.54 25.72
C LEU A 2 -30.42 7.62 24.83
N ILE A 3 -29.60 8.41 24.13
CA ILE A 3 -30.08 9.26 23.03
C ILE A 3 -29.98 8.42 21.75
N LYS A 4 -31.15 8.06 21.20
CA LYS A 4 -31.29 7.53 19.84
C LYS A 4 -31.37 8.71 18.88
N THR A 5 -30.45 8.78 17.92
CA THR A 5 -30.68 9.50 16.66
C THR A 5 -30.93 8.45 15.58
N THR A 6 -32.16 8.42 15.09
CA THR A 6 -32.62 7.55 14.01
C THR A 6 -32.18 8.08 12.65
N THR A 7 -31.47 7.27 11.88
CA THR A 7 -31.57 7.23 10.41
C THR A 7 -31.31 5.80 9.92
N SER A 8 -32.00 5.45 8.83
CA SER A 8 -32.26 4.11 8.33
C SER A 8 -31.17 3.56 7.41
N SER A 9 -30.32 2.67 7.92
CA SER A 9 -29.54 1.60 7.25
C SER A 9 -28.60 0.98 8.30
N PRO A 10 -28.29 -0.33 8.33
CA PRO A 10 -27.67 -0.98 9.48
C PRO A 10 -26.14 -0.78 9.53
N SER A 11 -25.65 0.46 9.43
CA SER A 11 -24.27 0.82 9.74
C SER A 11 -24.17 1.14 11.23
N LYS A 12 -23.74 0.11 11.96
CA LYS A 12 -23.70 0.00 13.42
C LYS A 12 -22.71 1.00 14.03
N ALA A 13 -23.23 2.08 14.60
CA ALA A 13 -22.45 3.02 15.41
C ALA A 13 -21.86 2.38 16.68
N LEU A 14 -20.69 2.89 17.09
CA LEU A 14 -19.96 2.53 18.29
C LEU A 14 -20.66 3.11 19.53
N LEU A 15 -21.44 2.30 20.25
CA LEU A 15 -22.06 2.70 21.52
C LEU A 15 -21.13 2.30 22.67
N ARG A 16 -20.34 3.25 23.16
CA ARG A 16 -19.63 3.10 24.43
C ARG A 16 -20.62 3.38 25.56
N SER A 17 -21.00 2.33 26.28
CA SER A 17 -21.62 2.49 27.60
C SER A 17 -20.50 2.89 28.56
N PHE A 18 -20.36 4.19 28.83
CA PHE A 18 -19.62 4.61 30.02
C PHE A 18 -20.38 4.09 31.24
N ASN A 19 -19.65 3.69 32.30
CA ASN A 19 -20.28 3.48 33.60
C ASN A 19 -21.13 4.72 33.96
N PRO A 20 -22.19 4.59 34.78
CA PRO A 20 -22.83 5.78 35.30
C PRO A 20 -21.80 6.56 36.16
N PRO A 21 -21.86 7.91 36.23
CA PRO A 21 -20.78 8.76 36.79
C PRO A 21 -20.32 8.37 38.21
N ASP A 22 -21.24 7.80 38.99
CA ASP A 22 -21.09 7.24 40.33
C ASP A 22 -20.20 5.98 40.41
N ALA A 23 -19.98 5.27 39.29
CA ALA A 23 -19.11 4.10 39.20
C ALA A 23 -17.74 4.38 38.56
N TRP A 24 -17.40 5.66 38.35
CA TRP A 24 -16.10 6.07 37.81
C TRP A 24 -15.10 6.15 38.96
N LYS A 25 -14.17 5.18 39.04
CA LYS A 25 -13.00 5.35 39.90
C LYS A 25 -12.06 6.34 39.24
N VAL A 26 -12.06 7.57 39.72
CA VAL A 26 -11.05 8.57 39.39
C VAL A 26 -9.79 8.22 40.18
N ASN A 27 -8.92 7.41 39.59
CA ASN A 27 -7.51 7.45 39.95
C ASN A 27 -6.85 8.42 38.97
N SER A 28 -6.10 9.40 39.49
CA SER A 28 -5.29 10.36 38.72
C SER A 28 -5.98 11.16 37.60
N GLY A 29 -7.32 11.30 37.60
CA GLY A 29 -8.04 12.06 36.55
C GLY A 29 -8.29 11.29 35.24
N GLN A 30 -7.84 10.04 35.15
CA GLN A 30 -8.05 9.20 33.97
C GLN A 30 -9.35 8.42 34.08
N ARG A 31 -10.17 8.42 33.02
CA ARG A 31 -11.42 7.63 32.96
C ARG A 31 -11.09 6.14 32.85
N THR A 32 -11.68 5.33 33.72
CA THR A 32 -11.56 3.87 33.73
C THR A 32 -12.89 3.20 33.37
N GLY A 33 -12.85 1.98 32.83
CA GLY A 33 -14.04 1.23 32.44
C GLY A 33 -13.78 -0.28 32.38
N LYS A 34 -14.86 -1.08 32.32
CA LYS A 34 -14.81 -2.55 32.19
C LYS A 34 -15.55 -2.98 30.93
N VAL A 35 -15.02 -3.96 30.21
CA VAL A 35 -15.72 -4.58 29.07
C VAL A 35 -16.88 -5.41 29.60
N VAL A 36 -18.09 -5.12 29.14
CA VAL A 36 -19.33 -5.82 29.55
C VAL A 36 -19.98 -6.60 28.40
N TYR A 37 -19.61 -6.30 27.15
CA TYR A 37 -20.17 -6.93 25.97
C TYR A 37 -19.26 -6.74 24.76
N ILE A 38 -19.15 -7.76 23.91
CA ILE A 38 -18.45 -7.71 22.63
C ILE A 38 -19.52 -7.66 21.54
N LYS A 39 -19.69 -6.49 20.91
CA LYS A 39 -20.71 -6.29 19.86
C LYS A 39 -20.32 -6.91 18.53
N GLU A 40 -19.03 -6.89 18.23
CA GLU A 40 -18.47 -7.37 16.98
C GLU A 40 -17.07 -7.91 17.21
N MET A 41 -16.73 -8.98 16.51
CA MET A 41 -15.45 -9.66 16.62
C MET A 41 -14.67 -9.40 15.33
N PHE A 42 -13.79 -8.39 15.35
CA PHE A 42 -12.96 -8.03 14.20
C PHE A 42 -11.68 -8.87 14.10
N HIS A 43 -11.14 -9.34 15.22
CA HIS A 43 -9.94 -10.16 15.23
C HIS A 43 -10.24 -11.50 14.53
N SER A 44 -9.33 -11.97 13.67
CA SER A 44 -9.46 -13.24 12.92
C SER A 44 -9.61 -14.48 13.81
N ARG A 45 -9.20 -14.34 15.08
CA ARG A 45 -9.08 -15.41 16.08
C ARG A 45 -8.08 -16.49 15.67
N THR A 46 -7.20 -16.18 14.72
CA THR A 46 -6.01 -16.96 14.42
C THR A 46 -4.80 -16.34 15.10
N CYS A 47 -3.82 -17.16 15.44
CA CYS A 47 -2.54 -16.69 15.96
C CYS A 47 -1.44 -17.71 15.70
N ILE A 48 -0.22 -17.21 15.52
CA ILE A 48 0.98 -18.04 15.45
C ILE A 48 1.62 -18.14 16.84
N GLY A 49 2.20 -19.30 17.14
CA GLY A 49 2.82 -19.54 18.43
C GLY A 49 3.42 -20.94 18.52
N LYS A 50 3.79 -21.33 19.74
CA LYS A 50 4.50 -22.57 20.02
C LYS A 50 3.74 -23.43 21.03
N LEU A 51 3.92 -24.73 20.90
CA LEU A 51 3.55 -25.71 21.91
C LEU A 51 4.68 -25.85 22.95
N PRO A 52 4.39 -26.26 24.20
CA PRO A 52 5.42 -26.45 25.20
C PRO A 52 6.32 -27.66 24.86
N ALA A 53 7.61 -27.54 25.18
CA ALA A 53 8.61 -28.59 24.96
C ALA A 53 8.47 -29.79 25.91
N SER A 54 7.61 -29.68 26.93
CA SER A 54 7.25 -30.74 27.84
C SER A 54 5.75 -30.69 28.13
N VAL A 55 5.14 -31.86 28.25
CA VAL A 55 3.72 -32.01 28.58
C VAL A 55 3.64 -32.72 29.92
N ASP A 56 2.84 -32.17 30.83
CA ASP A 56 2.48 -32.87 32.07
C ASP A 56 1.44 -33.95 31.72
N PRO A 57 1.74 -35.25 31.90
CA PRO A 57 0.82 -36.34 31.58
C PRO A 57 -0.48 -36.29 32.39
N CYS A 58 -0.49 -35.60 33.53
CA CYS A 58 -1.67 -35.45 34.38
C CYS A 58 -2.53 -34.24 33.99
N SER A 59 -2.05 -33.38 33.09
CA SER A 59 -2.80 -32.19 32.67
C SER A 59 -3.95 -32.57 31.74
N SER A 60 -5.11 -31.97 31.98
CA SER A 60 -6.28 -32.11 31.10
C SER A 60 -6.19 -31.29 29.81
N TYR A 61 -5.15 -30.47 29.66
CA TYR A 61 -4.92 -29.61 28.50
C TYR A 61 -3.44 -29.30 28.27
N ILE A 62 -3.11 -28.97 27.02
CA ILE A 62 -1.83 -28.41 26.61
C ILE A 62 -2.00 -26.90 26.47
N VAL A 63 -1.00 -26.13 26.91
CA VAL A 63 -1.03 -24.66 26.84
C VAL A 63 -0.22 -24.17 25.65
N PHE A 64 -0.90 -23.80 24.58
CA PHE A 64 -0.30 -23.10 23.45
C PHE A 64 -0.01 -21.65 23.81
N SER A 65 1.18 -21.18 23.41
CA SER A 65 1.68 -19.84 23.69
C SER A 65 1.77 -19.03 22.39
N PRO A 66 0.84 -18.09 22.14
CA PRO A 66 0.92 -17.17 21.01
C PRO A 66 2.17 -16.28 21.07
N ARG A 67 2.68 -15.88 19.89
CA ARG A 67 3.77 -14.92 19.76
C ARG A 67 3.30 -13.50 20.10
N ASP A 68 2.13 -13.10 19.60
CA ASP A 68 1.50 -11.83 19.99
C ASP A 68 1.04 -11.87 21.45
N SER A 69 1.71 -11.10 22.29
CA SER A 69 1.39 -10.96 23.72
C SER A 69 0.00 -10.36 24.00
N ARG A 70 -0.66 -9.77 23.01
CA ARG A 70 -2.05 -9.29 23.11
C ARG A 70 -3.07 -10.44 23.04
N VAL A 71 -2.66 -11.62 22.55
CA VAL A 71 -3.51 -12.82 22.44
C VAL A 71 -3.34 -13.69 23.70
N PRO A 72 -4.44 -14.16 24.32
CA PRO A 72 -4.36 -15.02 25.50
C PRO A 72 -3.74 -16.39 25.15
N ARG A 73 -3.14 -17.04 26.15
CA ARG A 73 -2.74 -18.44 26.01
C ARG A 73 -3.95 -19.34 25.73
N ILE A 74 -3.74 -20.39 24.95
CA ILE A 74 -4.81 -21.23 24.42
C ILE A 74 -4.69 -22.65 24.98
N LYS A 75 -5.78 -23.17 25.54
CA LYS A 75 -5.92 -24.56 25.97
C LYS A 75 -6.31 -25.41 24.77
N ILE A 76 -5.51 -26.43 24.51
CA ILE A 76 -5.75 -27.46 23.49
C ILE A 76 -5.96 -28.79 24.22
N SER A 77 -6.97 -29.56 23.83
CA SER A 77 -7.22 -30.87 24.41
C SER A 77 -6.13 -31.86 23.97
N PRO A 78 -5.56 -32.70 24.85
CA PRO A 78 -4.59 -33.72 24.48
C PRO A 78 -5.16 -34.77 23.51
N ASN A 79 -6.48 -34.94 23.52
CA ASN A 79 -7.19 -35.84 22.60
C ASN A 79 -7.65 -35.15 21.31
N ASP A 80 -7.27 -33.88 21.11
CA ASP A 80 -7.63 -33.15 19.90
C ASP A 80 -6.87 -33.70 18.69
N LYS A 81 -7.60 -33.96 17.59
CA LYS A 81 -7.00 -34.49 16.36
C LYS A 81 -6.11 -33.48 15.63
N SER A 82 -6.19 -32.20 16.00
CA SER A 82 -5.34 -31.15 15.44
C SER A 82 -3.91 -31.16 15.95
N LEU A 83 -3.60 -31.88 17.04
CA LEU A 83 -2.22 -31.99 17.52
C LEU A 83 -1.33 -32.70 16.50
N PRO A 84 -0.06 -32.27 16.35
CA PRO A 84 0.86 -32.93 15.44
C PRO A 84 1.07 -34.40 15.86
N PRO A 85 1.24 -35.32 14.88
CA PRO A 85 1.52 -36.71 15.19
C PRO A 85 2.72 -36.83 16.12
N ARG A 86 2.68 -37.73 17.11
CA ARG A 86 3.76 -37.95 18.09
C ARG A 86 4.09 -36.77 19.02
N TYR A 87 3.35 -35.67 19.00
CA TYR A 87 3.60 -34.55 19.93
C TYR A 87 3.55 -34.98 21.40
N LEU A 88 2.59 -35.84 21.77
CA LEU A 88 2.47 -36.37 23.13
C LEU A 88 3.60 -37.33 23.52
N GLU A 89 4.22 -37.98 22.53
CA GLU A 89 5.33 -38.92 22.74
C GLU A 89 6.66 -38.17 22.87
N GLU A 90 6.88 -37.17 22.00
CA GLU A 90 8.15 -36.43 21.87
C GLU A 90 7.92 -34.91 21.75
N PRO A 91 7.42 -34.23 22.80
CA PRO A 91 7.09 -32.81 22.74
C PRO A 91 8.32 -31.93 22.49
N ALA A 92 9.51 -32.39 22.88
CA ALA A 92 10.77 -31.67 22.69
C ALA A 92 11.13 -31.47 21.20
N LEU A 93 10.67 -32.34 20.30
CA LEU A 93 10.90 -32.21 18.85
C LEU A 93 10.23 -30.95 18.27
N TYR A 94 9.13 -30.53 18.89
CA TYR A 94 8.29 -29.41 18.44
C TYR A 94 8.56 -28.10 19.19
N ALA A 95 9.58 -28.07 20.06
CA ALA A 95 9.87 -26.92 20.92
C ALA A 95 10.10 -25.62 20.11
N GLU A 96 10.72 -25.74 18.93
CA GLU A 96 10.99 -24.62 18.03
C GLU A 96 10.05 -24.55 16.83
N THR A 97 9.00 -25.38 16.79
CA THR A 97 8.02 -25.39 15.70
C THR A 97 6.92 -24.36 15.93
N LEU A 98 6.65 -23.56 14.90
CA LEU A 98 5.53 -22.63 14.85
C LEU A 98 4.27 -23.32 14.34
N PHE A 99 3.15 -23.06 15.00
CA PHE A 99 1.83 -23.55 14.61
C PHE A 99 0.85 -22.39 14.45
N ASN A 100 -0.05 -22.52 13.47
CA ASN A 100 -1.19 -21.65 13.29
C ASN A 100 -2.37 -22.23 14.07
N THR A 101 -2.91 -21.47 15.02
CA THR A 101 -3.97 -21.93 15.94
C THR A 101 -5.18 -21.01 15.84
N GLN A 102 -6.39 -21.59 15.92
CA GLN A 102 -7.65 -20.86 15.95
C GLN A 102 -8.31 -20.91 17.33
N ILE A 103 -8.71 -19.75 17.85
CA ILE A 103 -9.51 -19.63 19.08
C ILE A 103 -10.97 -19.99 18.78
N THR A 104 -11.42 -21.14 19.28
CA THR A 104 -12.79 -21.64 19.13
C THR A 104 -13.73 -21.07 20.19
N ALA A 105 -13.24 -20.88 21.42
CA ALA A 105 -14.03 -20.32 22.52
C ALA A 105 -13.15 -19.54 23.51
N TRP A 106 -13.74 -18.57 24.21
CA TRP A 106 -13.04 -17.83 25.26
C TRP A 106 -13.99 -17.51 26.42
N ASN A 107 -14.20 -18.53 27.26
CA ASN A 107 -15.14 -18.47 28.39
C ASN A 107 -14.46 -18.18 29.74
N ASP A 108 -13.13 -18.35 29.82
CA ASP A 108 -12.29 -18.09 31.00
C ASP A 108 -11.39 -16.89 30.71
N VAL A 109 -11.34 -15.90 31.60
CA VAL A 109 -10.52 -14.69 31.42
C VAL A 109 -9.02 -15.00 31.29
N SER A 110 -8.56 -16.14 31.80
CA SER A 110 -7.14 -16.49 31.88
C SER A 110 -6.66 -17.24 30.63
N PHE A 111 -7.51 -18.07 30.02
CA PHE A 111 -7.16 -18.90 28.89
C PHE A 111 -8.30 -19.02 27.88
N ALA A 112 -7.97 -18.95 26.61
CA ALA A 112 -8.87 -19.31 25.53
C ALA A 112 -8.85 -20.84 25.28
N GLN A 113 -9.79 -21.33 24.50
CA GLN A 113 -9.80 -22.69 23.94
C GLN A 113 -9.62 -22.59 22.43
N GLY A 114 -8.91 -23.56 21.86
CA GLY A 114 -8.61 -23.53 20.43
C GLY A 114 -8.11 -24.86 19.89
N VAL A 115 -7.88 -24.86 18.60
CA VAL A 115 -7.41 -26.00 17.81
C VAL A 115 -6.28 -25.56 16.90
N ILE A 116 -5.35 -26.47 16.61
CA ILE A 116 -4.30 -26.21 15.63
C ILE A 116 -4.91 -26.34 14.23
N ILE A 117 -4.62 -25.37 13.37
CA ILE A 117 -5.04 -25.40 11.96
C ILE A 117 -3.99 -26.15 11.15
N GLU A 118 -2.73 -25.76 11.31
CA GLU A 118 -1.60 -26.29 10.55
C GLU A 118 -0.27 -26.07 11.30
N GLU A 119 0.69 -26.94 11.00
CA GLU A 119 2.10 -26.73 11.30
C GLU A 119 2.69 -25.77 10.27
N VAL A 120 3.29 -24.67 10.73
CA VAL A 120 3.88 -23.65 9.85
C VAL A 120 5.33 -24.02 9.52
N GLY A 121 6.10 -24.49 10.51
CA GLY A 121 7.47 -24.94 10.33
C GLY A 121 8.41 -24.52 11.47
N GLN A 122 9.72 -24.63 11.24
CA GLN A 122 10.75 -24.32 12.24
C GLN A 122 10.95 -22.80 12.40
N SER A 123 10.91 -22.31 13.64
CA SER A 123 11.16 -20.90 13.98
C SER A 123 12.58 -20.50 13.61
N GLY A 124 12.74 -19.28 13.10
CA GLY A 124 14.02 -18.77 12.61
C GLY A 124 14.31 -19.07 11.13
N ASP A 125 13.57 -19.97 10.49
CA ASP A 125 13.60 -20.11 9.02
C ASP A 125 12.87 -18.92 8.36
N LEU A 126 13.48 -18.34 7.33
CA LEU A 126 12.99 -17.12 6.70
C LEU A 126 11.61 -17.29 6.06
N GLU A 127 11.37 -18.40 5.36
CA GLU A 127 10.09 -18.66 4.68
C GLU A 127 8.99 -18.99 5.70
N VAL A 128 9.34 -19.74 6.76
CA VAL A 128 8.41 -20.02 7.87
C VAL A 128 8.03 -18.75 8.62
N GLU A 129 8.99 -17.89 8.96
CA GLU A 129 8.72 -16.62 9.65
C GLU A 129 7.90 -15.66 8.77
N THR A 130 8.15 -15.66 7.46
CA THR A 130 7.36 -14.90 6.49
C THR A 130 5.91 -15.39 6.46
N LEU A 131 5.71 -16.71 6.34
CA LEU A 131 4.38 -17.32 6.36
C LEU A 131 3.65 -17.03 7.68
N ALA A 132 4.36 -17.11 8.80
CA ALA A 132 3.82 -16.79 10.11
C ALA A 132 3.30 -15.34 10.20
N ILE A 133 4.05 -14.36 9.70
CA ILE A 133 3.62 -12.94 9.69
C ILE A 133 2.35 -12.77 8.85
N LEU A 134 2.27 -13.41 7.69
CA LEU A 134 1.09 -13.33 6.81
C LEU A 134 -0.15 -13.90 7.51
N LEU A 135 -0.04 -15.11 8.06
CA LEU A 135 -1.14 -15.79 8.77
C LEU A 135 -1.58 -15.04 10.03
N GLU A 136 -0.63 -14.49 10.80
CA GLU A 136 -0.92 -13.70 12.01
C GLU A 136 -1.69 -12.41 11.68
N ASN A 137 -1.44 -11.81 10.52
CA ASN A 137 -2.14 -10.63 10.04
C ASN A 137 -3.36 -10.95 9.16
N ASN A 138 -3.78 -12.23 9.09
CA ASN A 138 -4.91 -12.70 8.30
C ASN A 138 -4.80 -12.31 6.80
N LEU A 139 -3.58 -12.41 6.28
CA LEU A 139 -3.26 -12.23 4.86
C LEU A 139 -3.14 -13.60 4.22
N ASP A 140 -3.81 -13.81 3.09
CA ASP A 140 -3.80 -15.08 2.34
C ASP A 140 -2.44 -15.28 1.64
N PRO A 141 -1.58 -16.21 2.11
CA PRO A 141 -0.26 -16.45 1.53
C PRO A 141 -0.31 -17.41 0.34
N TYR A 142 -1.46 -18.04 0.06
CA TYR A 142 -1.52 -19.14 -0.88
C TYR A 142 -1.71 -18.66 -2.32
N PRO A 143 -1.21 -19.39 -3.33
CA PRO A 143 -1.49 -19.09 -4.73
C PRO A 143 -3.00 -19.10 -5.00
N MET A 144 -3.44 -18.19 -5.87
CA MET A 144 -4.85 -18.17 -6.26
C MET A 144 -5.20 -19.43 -7.08
N ASN A 145 -6.39 -19.99 -6.86
CA ASN A 145 -6.80 -21.22 -7.54
C ASN A 145 -6.91 -21.00 -9.06
N SER A 146 -6.26 -21.85 -9.85
CA SER A 146 -6.22 -21.77 -11.32
C SER A 146 -7.59 -21.92 -11.99
N VAL A 147 -8.60 -22.42 -11.28
CA VAL A 147 -10.01 -22.43 -11.72
C VAL A 147 -10.50 -21.01 -12.03
N LEU A 148 -9.96 -19.98 -11.37
CA LEU A 148 -10.34 -18.58 -11.60
C LEU A 148 -9.85 -18.04 -12.95
N ASN A 149 -8.91 -18.72 -13.61
CA ASN A 149 -8.40 -18.30 -14.91
C ASN A 149 -9.42 -18.49 -16.05
N VAL A 150 -10.60 -19.03 -15.77
CA VAL A 150 -11.73 -19.07 -16.71
C VAL A 150 -12.42 -17.71 -16.87
N PHE A 151 -12.22 -16.78 -15.93
CA PHE A 151 -12.92 -15.48 -15.91
C PHE A 151 -12.25 -14.39 -16.75
N PHE A 152 -11.07 -14.65 -17.31
CA PHE A 152 -10.32 -13.69 -18.13
C PHE A 152 -9.62 -14.44 -19.30
N PRO A 153 -9.24 -13.73 -20.38
CA PRO A 153 -8.60 -14.37 -21.52
C PRO A 153 -7.24 -14.97 -21.17
N ARG A 154 -6.82 -16.02 -21.88
CA ARG A 154 -5.47 -16.57 -21.75
C ARG A 154 -4.46 -15.80 -22.60
N LEU A 155 -3.20 -15.81 -22.17
CA LEU A 155 -2.08 -15.28 -22.95
C LEU A 155 -1.66 -16.28 -24.05
N PRO A 156 -1.23 -15.81 -25.24
CA PRO A 156 -1.21 -14.41 -25.67
C PRO A 156 -2.62 -13.90 -26.01
N TYR A 157 -2.95 -12.68 -25.54
CA TYR A 157 -4.22 -12.04 -25.80
C TYR A 157 -4.05 -10.93 -26.84
N VAL A 158 -4.88 -10.95 -27.88
CA VAL A 158 -4.94 -9.90 -28.90
C VAL A 158 -6.22 -9.12 -28.71
N ILE A 159 -6.11 -7.80 -28.56
CA ILE A 159 -7.26 -6.92 -28.35
C ILE A 159 -8.17 -6.97 -29.59
N PRO A 160 -9.48 -7.29 -29.44
CA PRO A 160 -10.41 -7.31 -30.55
C PRO A 160 -10.51 -5.95 -31.26
N LYS A 161 -10.64 -5.96 -32.60
CA LYS A 161 -10.76 -4.72 -33.40
C LYS A 161 -11.96 -3.87 -32.99
N GLU A 162 -13.04 -4.53 -32.59
CA GLU A 162 -14.26 -3.90 -32.09
C GLU A 162 -14.02 -3.16 -30.78
N GLU A 163 -13.14 -3.68 -29.92
CA GLU A 163 -12.78 -3.03 -28.65
C GLU A 163 -11.86 -1.83 -28.91
N ILE A 164 -10.90 -1.96 -29.84
CA ILE A 164 -10.07 -0.84 -30.30
C ILE A 164 -10.95 0.28 -30.86
N GLY A 165 -11.93 -0.05 -31.70
CA GLY A 165 -12.82 0.93 -32.34
C GLY A 165 -13.75 1.70 -31.38
N ARG A 166 -13.94 1.21 -30.14
CA ARG A 166 -14.74 1.88 -29.10
C ARG A 166 -13.93 2.81 -28.21
N ARG A 167 -12.61 2.76 -28.30
CA ARG A 167 -11.67 3.43 -27.41
C ARG A 167 -10.94 4.55 -28.12
N ALA A 168 -10.44 5.51 -27.35
CA ALA A 168 -9.48 6.47 -27.88
C ALA A 168 -8.19 5.72 -28.26
N ASP A 169 -7.82 5.76 -29.55
CA ASP A 169 -6.59 5.13 -30.03
C ASP A 169 -5.42 6.10 -29.85
N LEU A 170 -4.56 5.80 -28.88
CA LEU A 170 -3.39 6.60 -28.51
C LEU A 170 -2.09 5.87 -28.83
N ARG A 171 -2.14 4.79 -29.60
CA ARG A 171 -0.97 3.94 -29.89
C ARG A 171 0.14 4.66 -30.67
N ARG A 172 -0.16 5.84 -31.23
CA ARG A 172 0.78 6.69 -31.96
C ARG A 172 1.36 7.83 -31.13
N ASP A 173 0.98 7.93 -29.86
CA ASP A 173 1.45 8.98 -28.96
C ASP A 173 2.68 8.51 -28.18
N CYS A 174 3.53 9.46 -27.77
CA CYS A 174 4.69 9.17 -26.91
C CYS A 174 4.19 8.94 -25.48
N ILE A 175 3.93 7.67 -25.14
CA ILE A 175 3.44 7.22 -23.85
C ILE A 175 4.47 6.27 -23.25
N PHE A 176 4.85 6.44 -22.00
CA PHE A 176 5.76 5.54 -21.32
C PHE A 176 5.45 5.46 -19.82
N THR A 177 6.00 4.45 -19.16
CA THR A 177 5.89 4.22 -17.72
C THR A 177 7.16 4.71 -17.02
N ILE A 178 7.06 5.11 -15.74
CA ILE A 178 8.21 5.47 -14.89
C ILE A 178 8.05 4.79 -13.54
N ASP A 179 8.87 3.77 -13.29
CA ASP A 179 8.69 2.85 -12.16
C ASP A 179 10.02 2.52 -11.48
N PRO A 180 10.03 1.80 -10.34
CA PRO A 180 11.23 1.13 -9.88
C PRO A 180 11.76 0.18 -10.96
N ALA A 181 13.08 0.07 -11.12
CA ALA A 181 13.69 -0.82 -12.12
C ALA A 181 13.19 -2.28 -12.01
N THR A 182 12.91 -2.73 -10.77
CA THR A 182 12.43 -4.08 -10.44
C THR A 182 10.92 -4.28 -10.66
N ALA A 183 10.16 -3.25 -11.03
CA ALA A 183 8.71 -3.34 -11.23
C ALA A 183 8.36 -4.30 -12.37
N ARG A 184 7.29 -5.07 -12.17
CA ARG A 184 6.75 -6.03 -13.16
C ARG A 184 5.31 -5.72 -13.54
N ASP A 185 4.54 -5.22 -12.58
CA ASP A 185 3.16 -4.77 -12.75
C ASP A 185 3.21 -3.25 -12.92
N LEU A 186 3.03 -2.79 -14.16
CA LEU A 186 3.06 -1.37 -14.52
C LEU A 186 1.62 -0.87 -14.63
N ASP A 187 1.16 -0.13 -13.64
CA ASP A 187 -0.23 0.26 -13.51
C ASP A 187 -0.55 1.60 -14.18
N ASP A 188 0.44 2.49 -14.28
CA ASP A 188 0.29 3.83 -14.81
C ASP A 188 1.35 4.19 -15.85
N ALA A 189 0.92 4.93 -16.86
CA ALA A 189 1.76 5.54 -17.88
C ALA A 189 1.42 7.02 -18.04
N VAL A 190 2.37 7.80 -18.56
CA VAL A 190 2.22 9.24 -18.72
C VAL A 190 2.51 9.68 -20.15
N SER A 191 1.88 10.78 -20.57
CA SER A 191 2.20 11.48 -21.81
C SER A 191 1.99 12.99 -21.67
N VAL A 192 2.60 13.74 -22.58
CA VAL A 192 2.36 15.18 -22.71
C VAL A 192 2.27 15.54 -24.19
N ARG A 193 1.32 16.42 -24.52
CA ARG A 193 1.18 16.98 -25.86
C ARG A 193 0.97 18.48 -25.79
N ARG A 194 1.68 19.24 -26.62
CA ARG A 194 1.42 20.68 -26.76
C ARG A 194 0.24 20.90 -27.70
N LEU A 195 -0.70 21.74 -27.28
CA LEU A 195 -1.89 22.11 -28.03
C LEU A 195 -1.65 23.39 -28.84
N ASP A 196 -2.47 23.61 -29.87
CA ASP A 196 -2.42 24.81 -30.71
C ASP A 196 -2.63 26.12 -29.92
N SER A 197 -3.32 26.04 -28.78
CA SER A 197 -3.50 27.15 -27.84
C SER A 197 -2.22 27.56 -27.11
N GLY A 198 -1.16 26.77 -27.20
CA GLY A 198 0.05 26.90 -26.40
C GLY A 198 -0.03 26.23 -25.01
N ASN A 199 -1.19 25.68 -24.65
CA ASN A 199 -1.36 24.84 -23.46
C ASN A 199 -0.76 23.44 -23.67
N LEU A 200 -0.67 22.68 -22.60
CA LEU A 200 -0.23 21.29 -22.58
C LEU A 200 -1.42 20.40 -22.21
N GLU A 201 -1.63 19.31 -22.93
CA GLU A 201 -2.51 18.22 -22.50
C GLU A 201 -1.63 17.13 -21.88
N VAL A 202 -1.81 16.89 -20.59
CA VAL A 202 -1.15 15.81 -19.85
C VAL A 202 -2.08 14.62 -19.82
N GLY A 203 -1.57 13.45 -20.21
CA GLY A 203 -2.27 12.18 -20.08
C GLY A 203 -1.74 11.35 -18.92
N VAL A 204 -2.64 10.89 -18.05
CA VAL A 204 -2.38 9.83 -17.07
C VAL A 204 -3.20 8.61 -17.49
N HIS A 205 -2.52 7.53 -17.84
CA HIS A 205 -3.11 6.33 -18.43
C HIS A 205 -3.01 5.18 -17.43
N ILE A 206 -4.13 4.79 -16.84
CA ILE A 206 -4.18 3.71 -15.84
C ILE A 206 -4.61 2.42 -16.53
N SER A 207 -4.01 1.28 -16.17
CA SER A 207 -4.42 -0.04 -16.67
C SER A 207 -5.93 -0.27 -16.49
N ASP A 208 -6.64 -0.69 -17.54
CA ASP A 208 -8.08 -0.94 -17.49
C ASP A 208 -8.40 -2.35 -16.97
N VAL A 209 -8.07 -2.59 -15.70
CA VAL A 209 -8.39 -3.86 -15.00
C VAL A 209 -9.89 -4.16 -15.06
N SER A 210 -10.74 -3.13 -15.09
CA SER A 210 -12.21 -3.26 -15.15
C SER A 210 -12.72 -3.93 -16.43
N HIS A 211 -11.90 -3.93 -17.49
CA HIS A 211 -12.20 -4.67 -18.72
C HIS A 211 -12.14 -6.18 -18.51
N PHE A 212 -11.22 -6.67 -17.67
CA PHE A 212 -10.97 -8.09 -17.46
C PHE A 212 -11.60 -8.62 -16.16
N LEU A 213 -11.74 -7.77 -15.15
CA LEU A 213 -12.32 -8.12 -13.85
C LEU A 213 -13.79 -7.66 -13.79
N HIS A 214 -14.70 -8.60 -13.98
CA HIS A 214 -16.14 -8.32 -13.95
C HIS A 214 -16.74 -8.51 -12.55
N ALA A 215 -17.57 -7.55 -12.15
CA ALA A 215 -18.25 -7.55 -10.86
C ALA A 215 -19.17 -8.78 -10.68
N ASN A 216 -19.33 -9.22 -9.43
CA ASN A 216 -20.18 -10.36 -9.04
C ASN A 216 -19.75 -11.69 -9.67
N THR A 217 -18.45 -11.85 -9.95
CA THR A 217 -17.85 -13.13 -10.35
C THR A 217 -17.09 -13.75 -9.18
N LEU A 218 -16.80 -15.05 -9.25
CA LEU A 218 -15.97 -15.71 -8.22
C LEU A 218 -14.55 -15.11 -8.15
N LEU A 219 -14.04 -14.63 -9.29
CA LEU A 219 -12.78 -13.89 -9.34
C LEU A 219 -12.89 -12.58 -8.56
N ASP A 220 -13.93 -11.78 -8.79
CA ASP A 220 -14.19 -10.53 -8.07
C ASP A 220 -14.33 -10.76 -6.56
N GLU A 221 -15.10 -11.76 -6.13
CA GLU A 221 -15.21 -12.13 -4.72
C GLU A 221 -13.87 -12.51 -4.09
N THR A 222 -13.01 -13.22 -4.83
CA THR A 222 -11.69 -13.64 -4.34
C THR A 222 -10.73 -12.46 -4.24
N VAL A 223 -10.70 -11.61 -5.27
CA VAL A 223 -9.90 -10.37 -5.32
C VAL A 223 -10.34 -9.40 -4.23
N CYS A 224 -11.65 -9.25 -4.00
CA CYS A 224 -12.22 -8.43 -2.95
C CYS A 224 -11.76 -8.86 -1.54
N LYS A 225 -11.67 -10.18 -1.29
CA LYS A 225 -11.15 -10.71 -0.02
C LYS A 225 -9.67 -10.39 0.21
N ARG A 226 -8.86 -10.36 -0.86
CA ARG A 226 -7.44 -9.97 -0.77
C ARG A 226 -7.27 -8.47 -0.61
N ALA A 227 -8.13 -7.68 -1.25
CA ALA A 227 -8.23 -6.21 -1.22
C ALA A 227 -7.00 -5.42 -1.71
N THR A 228 -5.78 -5.91 -1.50
CA THR A 228 -4.53 -5.27 -1.91
C THR A 228 -3.45 -6.32 -2.16
N THR A 229 -2.50 -6.00 -3.04
CA THR A 229 -1.25 -6.77 -3.17
C THR A 229 -0.39 -6.51 -1.93
N VAL A 230 0.25 -7.55 -1.40
CA VAL A 230 1.16 -7.46 -0.26
C VAL A 230 2.60 -7.55 -0.77
N TYR A 231 3.35 -6.47 -0.59
CA TYR A 231 4.77 -6.39 -0.94
C TYR A 231 5.61 -6.66 0.30
N LEU A 232 6.34 -7.78 0.31
CA LEU A 232 7.39 -8.07 1.29
C LEU A 232 8.76 -7.86 0.65
N VAL A 233 9.82 -7.97 1.45
CA VAL A 233 11.20 -7.71 1.00
C VAL A 233 11.59 -8.62 -0.17
N GLN A 234 11.31 -9.92 -0.05
CA GLN A 234 11.72 -10.94 -1.01
C GLN A 234 10.61 -11.39 -1.96
N ARG A 235 9.33 -11.08 -1.64
CA ARG A 235 8.18 -11.64 -2.36
C ARG A 235 7.00 -10.70 -2.45
N VAL A 236 6.27 -10.81 -3.55
CA VAL A 236 5.00 -10.14 -3.78
C VAL A 236 3.87 -11.17 -3.77
N TYR A 237 2.84 -10.91 -2.97
CA TYR A 237 1.61 -11.70 -2.94
C TYR A 237 0.52 -10.93 -3.67
N HIS A 238 0.33 -11.25 -4.95
CA HIS A 238 -0.56 -10.51 -5.83
C HIS A 238 -2.03 -10.61 -5.40
N MET A 239 -2.71 -9.47 -5.46
CA MET A 239 -4.16 -9.39 -5.33
C MET A 239 -4.87 -10.11 -6.48
N LEU A 240 -4.36 -9.97 -7.70
CA LEU A 240 -4.90 -10.59 -8.91
C LEU A 240 -4.13 -11.88 -9.26
N PRO A 241 -4.72 -12.80 -10.04
CA PRO A 241 -3.97 -13.88 -10.68
C PRO A 241 -2.78 -13.33 -11.50
N VAL A 242 -1.64 -14.03 -11.49
CA VAL A 242 -0.41 -13.58 -12.17
C VAL A 242 -0.63 -13.35 -13.68
N GLU A 243 -1.36 -14.24 -14.35
CA GLU A 243 -1.71 -14.07 -15.77
C GLU A 243 -2.54 -12.80 -16.02
N LEU A 244 -3.41 -12.43 -15.07
CA LEU A 244 -4.21 -11.22 -15.16
C LEU A 244 -3.36 -9.97 -14.90
N CYS A 245 -2.42 -10.00 -13.96
CA CYS A 245 -1.43 -8.92 -13.80
C CYS A 245 -0.67 -8.66 -15.10
N GLN A 246 -0.24 -9.72 -15.81
CA GLN A 246 0.49 -9.60 -17.08
C GLN A 246 -0.37 -9.03 -18.23
N LEU A 247 -1.66 -9.39 -18.27
CA LEU A 247 -2.60 -8.81 -19.23
C LEU A 247 -2.79 -7.30 -19.00
N CYS A 248 -2.88 -6.90 -17.73
CA CYS A 248 -3.14 -5.53 -17.32
C CYS A 248 -1.88 -4.64 -17.37
N SER A 249 -0.70 -5.19 -17.08
CA SER A 249 0.55 -4.44 -17.02
C SER A 249 0.82 -3.70 -18.33
N LEU A 250 1.10 -2.41 -18.24
CA LEU A 250 1.35 -1.49 -19.36
C LEU A 250 2.75 -1.68 -19.96
N THR A 251 3.07 -2.94 -20.31
CA THR A 251 4.37 -3.35 -20.85
C THR A 251 4.71 -2.62 -22.15
N PRO A 252 5.99 -2.25 -22.36
CA PRO A 252 6.42 -1.56 -23.56
C PRO A 252 6.34 -2.47 -24.78
N GLY A 253 6.11 -1.89 -25.96
CA GLY A 253 6.07 -2.65 -27.22
C GLY A 253 4.77 -3.43 -27.49
N GLU A 254 3.78 -3.32 -26.60
CA GLU A 254 2.50 -4.03 -26.69
C GLU A 254 1.30 -3.07 -26.64
N ASP A 255 0.25 -3.40 -27.39
CA ASP A 255 -1.03 -2.70 -27.28
C ASP A 255 -1.72 -3.10 -25.96
N LYS A 256 -2.07 -2.10 -25.15
CA LYS A 256 -2.70 -2.30 -23.83
C LYS A 256 -3.96 -1.46 -23.66
N LEU A 257 -4.92 -2.00 -22.92
CA LEU A 257 -6.16 -1.31 -22.58
C LEU A 257 -5.94 -0.44 -21.35
N ALA A 258 -6.31 0.84 -21.45
CA ALA A 258 -6.18 1.80 -20.38
C ALA A 258 -7.46 2.61 -20.17
N PHE A 259 -7.58 3.20 -18.99
CA PHE A 259 -8.50 4.27 -18.66
C PHE A 259 -7.67 5.53 -18.46
N SER A 260 -7.85 6.52 -19.32
CA SER A 260 -7.04 7.74 -19.35
C SER A 260 -7.77 8.94 -18.78
N VAL A 261 -7.05 9.68 -17.95
CA VAL A 261 -7.40 11.02 -17.50
C VAL A 261 -6.54 12.00 -18.28
N PHE A 262 -7.19 12.89 -19.03
CA PHE A 262 -6.51 13.97 -19.74
C PHE A 262 -6.80 15.29 -19.06
N VAL A 263 -5.75 16.06 -18.80
CA VAL A 263 -5.86 17.37 -18.17
C VAL A 263 -5.19 18.39 -19.07
N GLU A 264 -5.95 19.38 -19.52
CA GLU A 264 -5.39 20.55 -20.18
C GLU A 264 -4.86 21.51 -19.13
N MET A 265 -3.60 21.89 -19.25
CA MET A 265 -2.90 22.74 -18.31
C MET A 265 -2.21 23.89 -19.03
N THR A 266 -2.23 25.08 -18.41
CA THR A 266 -1.38 26.18 -18.86
C THR A 266 0.09 25.88 -18.59
N PRO A 267 1.06 26.57 -19.22
CA PRO A 267 2.48 26.45 -18.89
C PRO A 267 2.83 26.78 -17.42
N LYS A 268 1.90 27.38 -16.66
CA LYS A 268 2.01 27.64 -15.22
C LYS A 268 1.35 26.54 -14.36
N ALA A 269 1.08 25.38 -14.97
CA ALA A 269 0.42 24.25 -14.34
C ALA A 269 -0.94 24.58 -13.72
N GLU A 270 -1.71 25.49 -14.34
CA GLU A 270 -3.10 25.74 -13.96
C GLU A 270 -4.01 24.83 -14.80
N VAL A 271 -4.93 24.13 -14.15
CA VAL A 271 -5.89 23.24 -14.83
C VAL A 271 -6.94 24.09 -15.54
N VAL A 272 -7.06 23.90 -16.85
CA VAL A 272 -8.04 24.57 -17.71
C VAL A 272 -9.28 23.71 -17.89
N SER A 273 -9.08 22.44 -18.22
CA SER A 273 -10.16 21.47 -18.45
C SER A 273 -9.65 20.05 -18.22
N HIS A 274 -10.56 19.09 -18.08
CA HIS A 274 -10.22 17.68 -18.03
C HIS A 274 -11.24 16.84 -18.80
N ARG A 275 -10.82 15.67 -19.26
CA ARG A 275 -11.70 14.66 -19.87
C ARG A 275 -11.23 13.25 -19.53
N PHE A 276 -12.17 12.32 -19.55
CA PHE A 276 -11.94 10.91 -19.31
C PHE A 276 -12.18 10.12 -20.59
N ALA A 277 -11.35 9.12 -20.87
CA ALA A 277 -11.61 8.18 -21.95
C ALA A 277 -11.06 6.79 -21.64
N ARG A 278 -11.83 5.76 -21.99
CA ARG A 278 -11.24 4.44 -22.22
C ARG A 278 -10.38 4.51 -23.49
N SER A 279 -9.17 4.01 -23.41
CA SER A 279 -8.16 4.12 -24.47
C SER A 279 -7.46 2.79 -24.74
N VAL A 280 -6.82 2.74 -25.90
CA VAL A 280 -5.78 1.75 -26.22
C VAL A 280 -4.47 2.52 -26.36
N ILE A 281 -3.46 2.11 -25.61
CA ILE A 281 -2.13 2.70 -25.63
C ILE A 281 -1.11 1.70 -26.16
N HIS A 282 0.04 2.19 -26.57
CA HIS A 282 1.21 1.36 -26.87
C HIS A 282 2.41 2.04 -26.22
N SER A 283 2.77 1.57 -25.02
CA SER A 283 3.86 2.16 -24.25
C SER A 283 5.15 2.02 -25.06
N CYS A 284 5.82 3.15 -25.33
CA CYS A 284 7.05 3.15 -26.09
C CYS A 284 8.25 2.74 -25.24
N ALA A 285 8.20 2.87 -23.92
CA ALA A 285 9.31 2.49 -23.04
C ALA A 285 8.84 2.19 -21.60
N LYS A 286 9.63 1.37 -20.90
CA LYS A 286 9.58 1.23 -19.44
C LYS A 286 10.76 1.97 -18.82
N LEU A 287 10.55 3.20 -18.36
CA LEU A 287 11.61 3.97 -17.72
C LEU A 287 11.72 3.59 -16.24
N ALA A 288 12.95 3.52 -15.75
CA ALA A 288 13.21 3.48 -14.32
C ALA A 288 13.26 4.93 -13.78
N TYR A 289 13.02 5.11 -12.48
CA TYR A 289 13.19 6.42 -11.83
C TYR A 289 14.57 7.03 -12.07
N GLU A 290 15.60 6.21 -12.22
CA GLU A 290 16.97 6.63 -12.51
C GLU A 290 17.09 7.27 -13.91
N HIS A 291 16.41 6.71 -14.92
CA HIS A 291 16.40 7.28 -16.27
C HIS A 291 15.73 8.66 -16.27
N ALA A 292 14.58 8.78 -15.60
CA ALA A 292 13.89 10.06 -15.47
C ALA A 292 14.70 11.07 -14.65
N GLN A 293 15.37 10.62 -13.59
CA GLN A 293 16.24 11.47 -12.78
C GLN A 293 17.43 12.00 -13.58
N MET A 294 18.04 11.16 -14.42
CA MET A 294 19.13 11.57 -15.31
C MET A 294 18.73 12.71 -16.24
N VAL A 295 17.49 12.69 -16.77
CA VAL A 295 16.93 13.79 -17.57
C VAL A 295 16.75 15.08 -16.76
N ILE A 296 16.25 14.94 -15.52
CA ILE A 296 16.04 16.07 -14.62
C ILE A 296 17.37 16.75 -14.25
N ASP A 297 18.40 15.95 -13.98
CA ASP A 297 19.71 16.43 -13.56
C ASP A 297 20.52 17.04 -14.72
N ASN A 298 20.22 16.65 -15.97
CA ASN A 298 20.96 17.08 -17.16
C ASN A 298 20.02 17.70 -18.22
N PRO A 299 19.42 18.88 -17.94
CA PRO A 299 18.38 19.46 -18.79
C PRO A 299 18.86 19.85 -20.19
N GLU A 300 20.15 20.12 -20.37
CA GLU A 300 20.75 20.54 -21.65
C GLU A 300 21.40 19.36 -22.42
N LYS A 301 21.46 18.16 -21.83
CA LYS A 301 21.99 16.97 -22.51
C LYS A 301 21.01 16.50 -23.58
N THR A 302 21.51 16.21 -24.77
CA THR A 302 20.80 15.43 -25.79
C THR A 302 20.92 13.95 -25.46
N PHE A 303 19.80 13.27 -25.29
CA PHE A 303 19.77 11.86 -24.90
C PHE A 303 19.80 10.95 -26.12
N THR A 304 20.57 9.87 -26.04
CA THR A 304 20.68 8.86 -27.10
C THR A 304 20.10 7.53 -26.63
N SER A 305 20.02 6.56 -27.54
CA SER A 305 19.57 5.20 -27.21
C SER A 305 20.44 4.47 -26.20
N GLU A 306 21.67 4.93 -25.93
CA GLU A 306 22.56 4.35 -24.92
C GLU A 306 22.17 4.74 -23.49
N ASP A 307 21.44 5.85 -23.34
CA ASP A 307 21.03 6.40 -22.05
C ASP A 307 19.71 5.80 -21.54
N PHE A 308 18.96 5.15 -22.43
CA PHE A 308 17.58 4.72 -22.19
C PHE A 308 17.41 3.22 -22.45
N PRO A 309 16.38 2.59 -21.85
CA PRO A 309 16.00 1.23 -22.20
C PRO A 309 15.46 1.17 -23.64
N GLU A 310 15.12 -0.02 -24.13
CA GLU A 310 14.53 -0.20 -25.45
C GLU A 310 13.30 0.72 -25.65
N ILE A 311 13.28 1.41 -26.80
CA ILE A 311 12.22 2.35 -27.17
C ILE A 311 11.53 1.84 -28.44
N HIS A 312 10.21 1.72 -28.38
CA HIS A 312 9.34 1.22 -29.44
C HIS A 312 8.61 2.36 -30.18
N ASN A 313 7.84 2.00 -31.21
CA ASN A 313 6.98 2.91 -31.98
C ASN A 313 7.68 4.07 -32.71
N GLY A 314 8.99 3.94 -32.96
CA GLY A 314 9.75 4.94 -33.72
C GLY A 314 10.02 6.24 -32.95
N PHE A 315 9.76 6.25 -31.64
CA PHE A 315 10.20 7.33 -30.76
C PHE A 315 11.68 7.20 -30.44
N THR A 316 12.30 8.33 -30.12
CA THR A 316 13.70 8.43 -29.72
C THR A 316 13.83 8.64 -28.21
N ALA A 317 15.04 8.45 -27.69
CA ALA A 317 15.35 8.79 -26.30
C ALA A 317 15.10 10.27 -26.01
N GLU A 318 15.33 11.14 -27.00
CA GLU A 318 15.08 12.57 -26.87
C GLU A 318 13.58 12.92 -26.81
N ASP A 319 12.72 12.18 -27.52
CA ASP A 319 11.25 12.37 -27.42
C ASP A 319 10.76 12.06 -26.00
N CYS A 320 11.27 10.96 -25.43
CA CYS A 320 10.96 10.56 -24.05
C CYS A 320 11.53 11.60 -23.06
N ALA A 321 12.78 12.03 -23.24
CA ALA A 321 13.43 13.03 -22.40
C ALA A 321 12.70 14.38 -22.45
N ALA A 322 12.29 14.84 -23.64
CA ALA A 322 11.50 16.07 -23.80
C ALA A 322 10.19 16.00 -23.02
N THR A 323 9.50 14.86 -23.08
CA THR A 323 8.29 14.61 -22.30
C THR A 323 8.56 14.66 -20.79
N VAL A 324 9.62 13.99 -20.31
CA VAL A 324 10.03 14.06 -18.89
C VAL A 324 10.34 15.49 -18.46
N ARG A 325 11.03 16.29 -19.28
CA ARG A 325 11.35 17.69 -18.95
C ARG A 325 10.08 18.55 -18.80
N GLU A 326 9.09 18.40 -19.67
CA GLU A 326 7.82 19.14 -19.56
C GLU A 326 7.02 18.70 -18.33
N LEU A 327 6.92 17.38 -18.08
CA LEU A 327 6.28 16.84 -16.88
C LEU A 327 6.97 17.32 -15.58
N TYR A 328 8.30 17.36 -15.56
CA TYR A 328 9.07 17.86 -14.42
C TYR A 328 8.77 19.33 -14.13
N LYS A 329 8.77 20.20 -15.15
CA LYS A 329 8.44 21.62 -15.00
C LYS A 329 7.06 21.82 -14.39
N LEU A 330 6.06 21.10 -14.88
CA LEU A 330 4.69 21.20 -14.36
C LEU A 330 4.60 20.67 -12.93
N SER A 331 5.16 19.48 -12.65
CA SER A 331 5.11 18.86 -11.31
C SER A 331 5.82 19.71 -10.25
N ALA A 332 6.94 20.36 -10.57
CA ALA A 332 7.62 21.27 -9.65
C ALA A 332 6.73 22.47 -9.24
N ILE A 333 6.01 23.06 -10.20
CA ILE A 333 5.07 24.16 -9.95
C ILE A 333 3.88 23.69 -9.11
N MET A 334 3.29 22.54 -9.46
CA MET A 334 2.18 21.94 -8.74
C MET A 334 2.54 21.63 -7.29
N ARG A 335 3.71 21.00 -7.08
CA ARG A 335 4.22 20.66 -5.76
C ARG A 335 4.40 21.89 -4.89
N LYS A 336 5.05 22.93 -5.44
CA LYS A 336 5.22 24.20 -4.73
C LYS A 336 3.86 24.75 -4.29
N ARG A 337 2.90 24.83 -5.21
CA ARG A 337 1.54 25.29 -4.91
C ARG A 337 0.86 24.43 -3.84
N ARG A 338 1.04 23.11 -3.87
CA ARG A 338 0.47 22.16 -2.90
C ARG A 338 0.98 22.41 -1.48
N PHE A 339 2.28 22.62 -1.30
CA PHE A 339 2.86 22.96 0.00
C PHE A 339 2.52 24.40 0.44
N ASP A 340 2.53 25.36 -0.49
CA ASP A 340 2.07 26.73 -0.22
C ASP A 340 0.59 26.77 0.21
N SER A 341 -0.20 25.77 -0.19
CA SER A 341 -1.61 25.59 0.20
C SER A 341 -1.80 24.79 1.50
N GLY A 342 -0.73 24.47 2.22
CA GLY A 342 -0.78 23.85 3.55
C GLY A 342 -0.68 22.33 3.57
N ALA A 343 -0.09 21.70 2.54
CA ALA A 343 0.22 20.28 2.59
C ALA A 343 1.33 19.96 3.62
N LEU A 344 1.27 18.75 4.16
CA LEU A 344 2.25 18.22 5.10
C LEU A 344 2.88 16.95 4.55
N ARG A 345 4.21 16.88 4.63
CA ARG A 345 4.99 15.69 4.31
C ARG A 345 5.72 15.21 5.56
N ILE A 346 5.50 13.94 5.88
CA ILE A 346 6.17 13.21 6.96
C ILE A 346 6.74 11.95 6.33
N ASP A 347 8.02 11.97 6.03
CA ASP A 347 8.73 10.80 5.51
C ASP A 347 9.37 10.05 6.67
N GLN A 348 9.21 8.74 6.68
CA GLN A 348 9.98 7.85 7.54
C GLN A 348 11.10 7.22 6.70
N PRO A 349 12.29 7.01 7.26
CA PRO A 349 13.35 6.29 6.56
C PRO A 349 12.85 4.89 6.21
N LYS A 350 12.92 4.54 4.92
CA LYS A 350 12.53 3.22 4.41
C LYS A 350 13.80 2.41 4.14
N LEU A 351 13.93 1.27 4.79
CA LEU A 351 15.04 0.35 4.58
C LEU A 351 14.75 -0.59 3.41
N CYS A 352 15.68 -0.67 2.46
CA CYS A 352 15.67 -1.58 1.32
C CYS A 352 16.84 -2.56 1.42
N PHE A 353 16.73 -3.68 0.71
CA PHE A 353 17.73 -4.75 0.74
C PHE A 353 18.17 -5.12 -0.68
N HIS A 354 19.47 -5.38 -0.84
CA HIS A 354 19.95 -6.16 -1.98
C HIS A 354 19.93 -7.63 -1.59
N LEU A 355 19.19 -8.44 -2.34
CA LEU A 355 19.07 -9.86 -2.10
C LEU A 355 19.97 -10.63 -3.07
N ASP A 356 20.50 -11.75 -2.58
CA ASP A 356 21.15 -12.76 -3.42
C ASP A 356 20.11 -13.38 -4.37
N SER A 357 20.46 -13.54 -5.66
CA SER A 357 19.47 -13.96 -6.67
C SER A 357 18.98 -15.39 -6.51
N ASP A 358 19.81 -16.26 -5.93
CA ASP A 358 19.54 -17.69 -5.85
C ASP A 358 18.91 -18.06 -4.50
N THR A 359 19.45 -17.50 -3.41
CA THR A 359 19.02 -17.82 -2.05
C THR A 359 18.00 -16.84 -1.49
N LEU A 360 17.79 -15.68 -2.13
CA LEU A 360 16.95 -14.57 -1.66
C LEU A 360 17.35 -14.02 -0.28
N THR A 361 18.56 -14.34 0.18
CA THR A 361 19.09 -13.84 1.45
C THR A 361 19.58 -12.40 1.32
N PRO A 362 19.42 -11.54 2.35
CA PRO A 362 19.87 -10.16 2.27
C PRO A 362 21.39 -10.06 2.33
N LEU A 363 22.00 -9.52 1.28
CA LEU A 363 23.43 -9.26 1.16
C LEU A 363 23.81 -7.93 1.83
N THR A 364 23.05 -6.88 1.52
CA THR A 364 23.24 -5.53 2.07
C THR A 364 21.90 -4.84 2.27
N SER A 365 21.90 -3.76 3.05
CA SER A 365 20.74 -2.88 3.21
C SER A 365 21.12 -1.43 2.96
N PHE A 366 20.17 -0.64 2.49
CA PHE A 366 20.35 0.77 2.19
C PHE A 366 19.04 1.52 2.42
N ILE A 367 19.12 2.84 2.57
CA ILE A 367 17.92 3.65 2.82
C ILE A 367 17.42 4.21 1.51
N TYR A 368 16.13 4.01 1.26
CA TYR A 368 15.49 4.37 0.01
C TYR A 368 15.36 5.88 -0.11
N GLU A 369 15.92 6.42 -1.18
CA GLU A 369 15.92 7.85 -1.46
C GLU A 369 14.76 8.23 -2.39
N ASN A 370 13.89 9.11 -1.90
CA ASN A 370 12.80 9.67 -2.71
C ASN A 370 13.30 10.94 -3.45
N LYS A 371 13.76 10.73 -4.70
CA LYS A 371 14.31 11.75 -5.60
C LYS A 371 13.23 12.52 -6.38
N GLU A 372 13.65 13.53 -7.15
CA GLU A 372 12.73 14.39 -7.92
C GLU A 372 11.90 13.62 -8.95
N SER A 373 12.43 12.55 -9.56
CA SER A 373 11.68 11.68 -10.47
C SER A 373 10.50 10.97 -9.81
N HIS A 374 10.62 10.55 -8.55
CA HIS A 374 9.52 9.96 -7.79
C HIS A 374 8.42 10.98 -7.55
N ARG A 375 8.84 12.17 -7.13
CA ARG A 375 7.94 13.28 -6.83
C ARG A 375 7.29 13.87 -8.09
N LEU A 376 7.88 13.66 -9.27
CA LEU A 376 7.27 14.02 -10.56
C LEU A 376 6.00 13.19 -10.77
N ILE A 377 6.11 11.85 -10.68
CA ILE A 377 4.97 10.94 -10.84
C ILE A 377 3.94 11.15 -9.72
N GLU A 378 4.39 11.37 -8.47
CA GLU A 378 3.51 11.65 -7.33
C GLU A 378 2.50 12.78 -7.63
N GLU A 379 2.95 13.91 -8.18
CA GLU A 379 2.06 15.06 -8.45
C GLU A 379 0.99 14.76 -9.51
N PHE A 380 1.33 13.99 -10.55
CA PHE A 380 0.36 13.62 -11.58
C PHE A 380 -0.63 12.56 -11.09
N MET A 381 -0.17 11.61 -10.26
CA MET A 381 -1.08 10.66 -9.61
C MET A 381 -2.01 11.36 -8.62
N LEU A 382 -1.53 12.34 -7.86
CA LEU A 382 -2.37 13.16 -6.99
C LEU A 382 -3.41 13.95 -7.80
N LEU A 383 -2.98 14.61 -8.88
CA LEU A 383 -3.87 15.35 -9.78
C LEU A 383 -4.96 14.45 -10.39
N ALA A 384 -4.59 13.28 -10.92
CA ALA A 384 -5.54 12.32 -11.48
C ALA A 384 -6.54 11.85 -10.43
N ASN A 385 -6.06 11.46 -9.24
CA ASN A 385 -6.92 11.02 -8.13
C ASN A 385 -7.90 12.10 -7.68
N MET A 386 -7.45 13.35 -7.51
CA MET A 386 -8.34 14.46 -7.13
C MET A 386 -9.37 14.75 -8.22
N THR A 387 -8.95 14.76 -9.49
CA THR A 387 -9.85 15.00 -10.64
C THR A 387 -10.93 13.93 -10.73
N VAL A 388 -10.57 12.65 -10.55
CA VAL A 388 -11.54 11.54 -10.52
C VAL A 388 -12.45 11.65 -9.29
N ALA A 389 -11.89 11.95 -8.10
CA ALA A 389 -12.66 12.09 -6.87
C ALA A 389 -13.75 13.17 -6.98
N GLU A 390 -13.40 14.34 -7.52
CA GLU A 390 -14.35 15.42 -7.79
C GLU A 390 -15.43 14.98 -8.79
N HIS A 391 -15.03 14.31 -9.87
CA HIS A 391 -15.96 13.85 -10.90
C HIS A 391 -16.97 12.82 -10.36
N ILE A 392 -16.51 11.78 -9.67
CA ILE A 392 -17.40 10.73 -9.13
C ILE A 392 -18.27 11.26 -8.00
N TYR A 393 -17.78 12.22 -7.20
CA TYR A 393 -18.58 12.85 -6.16
C TYR A 393 -19.67 13.75 -6.75
N ALA A 394 -19.36 14.51 -7.79
CA ALA A 394 -20.35 15.32 -8.50
C ALA A 394 -21.42 14.45 -9.17
N ALA A 395 -21.03 13.34 -9.80
CA ALA A 395 -21.95 12.44 -10.49
C ALA A 395 -22.78 11.58 -9.53
N PHE A 396 -22.15 11.04 -8.48
CA PHE A 396 -22.74 10.06 -7.56
C PHE A 396 -22.44 10.38 -6.09
N PRO A 397 -22.94 11.50 -5.53
CA PRO A 397 -22.54 11.99 -4.21
C PRO A 397 -22.84 11.04 -3.04
N ARG A 398 -23.79 10.10 -3.22
CA ARG A 398 -24.16 9.11 -2.19
C ARG A 398 -23.41 7.78 -2.32
N LEU A 399 -22.71 7.56 -3.42
CA LEU A 399 -22.04 6.29 -3.74
C LEU A 399 -20.54 6.45 -4.03
N ALA A 400 -20.06 7.69 -4.14
CA ALA A 400 -18.67 8.00 -4.39
C ALA A 400 -17.75 7.33 -3.35
N PHE A 401 -16.85 6.48 -3.85
CA PHE A 401 -15.82 5.86 -3.02
C PHE A 401 -14.68 6.85 -2.82
N LEU A 402 -14.58 7.39 -1.61
CA LEU A 402 -13.61 8.42 -1.25
C LEU A 402 -12.70 7.95 -0.11
N ARG A 403 -11.49 8.49 -0.08
CA ARG A 403 -10.53 8.30 1.02
C ARG A 403 -10.36 9.62 1.76
N HIS A 404 -10.46 9.57 3.09
CA HIS A 404 -10.33 10.74 3.96
C HIS A 404 -9.36 10.45 5.11
N HIS A 405 -8.57 11.45 5.50
CA HIS A 405 -7.67 11.40 6.64
C HIS A 405 -8.11 12.44 7.69
N LEU A 406 -8.52 11.96 8.87
CA LEU A 406 -8.92 12.83 9.98
C LEU A 406 -7.71 13.53 10.62
N PRO A 407 -7.88 14.73 11.19
CA PRO A 407 -6.81 15.40 11.92
C PRO A 407 -6.37 14.59 13.16
N PRO A 408 -5.10 14.73 13.58
CA PRO A 408 -4.60 14.07 14.78
C PRO A 408 -5.32 14.56 16.04
N ARG A 409 -5.27 13.77 17.12
CA ARG A 409 -5.93 14.16 18.38
C ARG A 409 -5.21 15.34 19.03
N PRO A 410 -5.91 16.41 19.43
CA PRO A 410 -5.28 17.62 19.99
C PRO A 410 -4.36 17.34 21.19
N ASN A 411 -4.76 16.46 22.11
CA ASN A 411 -3.95 16.13 23.29
C ASN A 411 -2.61 15.46 22.91
N MET A 412 -2.61 14.59 21.89
CA MET A 412 -1.37 13.94 21.42
C MET A 412 -0.45 14.95 20.74
N MET A 413 -1.01 15.90 20.00
CA MET A 413 -0.25 16.98 19.37
C MET A 413 0.35 17.93 20.40
N ALA A 414 -0.40 18.30 21.44
CA ALA A 414 0.10 19.14 22.53
C ALA A 414 1.22 18.46 23.33
N GLU A 415 1.08 17.15 23.59
CA GLU A 415 2.14 16.37 24.24
C GLU A 415 3.41 16.29 23.36
N LEU A 416 3.23 16.06 22.06
CA LEU A 416 4.34 16.08 21.10
C LEU A 416 5.04 17.43 21.07
N GLN A 417 4.29 18.53 20.94
CA GLN A 417 4.82 19.89 20.92
C GLN A 417 5.64 20.19 22.18
N LYS A 418 5.06 19.95 23.36
CA LYS A 418 5.75 20.12 24.64
C LYS A 418 7.03 19.28 24.72
N ARG A 419 6.99 18.04 24.20
CA ARG A 419 8.15 17.16 24.18
C ARG A 419 9.25 17.70 23.28
N MET A 420 8.91 18.21 22.10
CA MET A 420 9.87 18.76 21.14
C MET A 420 10.46 20.09 21.62
N GLU A 421 9.66 20.93 22.28
CA GLU A 421 10.13 22.17 22.92
C GLU A 421 11.24 21.92 23.94
N MET A 422 11.16 20.82 24.72
CA MET A 422 12.23 20.44 25.65
C MET A 422 13.56 20.14 24.95
N TYR A 423 13.53 19.77 23.67
CA TYR A 423 14.72 19.55 22.83
C TYR A 423 15.08 20.77 21.97
N GLY A 424 14.45 21.93 22.18
CA GLY A 424 14.69 23.15 21.41
C GLY A 424 14.02 23.18 20.03
N VAL A 425 13.12 22.22 19.75
CA VAL A 425 12.39 22.13 18.49
C VAL A 425 10.98 22.70 18.67
N ASN A 426 10.74 23.89 18.13
CA ASN A 426 9.47 24.60 18.21
C ASN A 426 8.60 24.26 16.99
N LEU A 427 7.64 23.37 17.18
CA LEU A 427 6.68 22.98 16.15
C LEU A 427 5.40 23.81 16.25
N ASP A 428 4.91 24.32 15.12
CA ASP A 428 3.61 25.00 15.03
C ASP A 428 2.52 24.01 14.63
N ILE A 429 1.73 23.57 15.60
CA ILE A 429 0.70 22.54 15.43
C ILE A 429 -0.69 23.11 15.07
N THR A 430 -0.77 24.38 14.65
CA THR A 430 -2.06 25.04 14.34
C THR A 430 -2.79 24.33 13.20
N ASP A 431 -2.08 24.03 12.12
CA ASP A 431 -2.56 23.22 11.01
C ASP A 431 -1.42 22.42 10.36
N ALA A 432 -1.75 21.63 9.33
CA ALA A 432 -0.79 20.78 8.65
C ALA A 432 0.32 21.59 7.94
N GLY A 433 -0.02 22.75 7.37
CA GLY A 433 0.89 23.61 6.64
C GLY A 433 1.88 24.33 7.56
N THR A 434 1.39 24.86 8.68
CA THR A 434 2.25 25.47 9.70
C THR A 434 3.18 24.44 10.32
N MET A 435 2.68 23.21 10.55
CA MET A 435 3.49 22.11 11.05
C MET A 435 4.61 21.78 10.07
N HIS A 436 4.29 21.61 8.79
CA HIS A 436 5.29 21.36 7.75
C HIS A 436 6.34 22.46 7.68
N SER A 437 5.90 23.72 7.62
CA SER A 437 6.79 24.88 7.53
C SER A 437 7.69 25.02 8.77
N SER A 438 7.19 24.71 9.97
CA SER A 438 7.99 24.69 11.20
C SER A 438 9.01 23.56 11.21
N MET A 439 8.65 22.36 10.73
CA MET A 439 9.56 21.22 10.59
C MET A 439 10.69 21.51 9.59
N CYS A 440 10.39 22.12 8.44
CA CYS A 440 11.37 22.42 7.40
C CYS A 440 12.53 23.28 7.91
N LYS A 441 12.30 24.20 8.87
CA LYS A 441 13.35 25.05 9.47
C LYS A 441 14.49 24.22 10.06
N TYR A 442 14.17 23.06 10.63
CA TYR A 442 15.13 22.17 11.27
C TYR A 442 15.78 21.20 10.26
N SER A 443 15.07 20.86 9.18
CA SER A 443 15.63 20.05 8.09
C SER A 443 16.67 20.82 7.27
N SER A 444 16.49 22.13 7.06
CA SER A 444 17.41 22.98 6.30
C SER A 444 18.68 23.39 7.07
N GLN A 445 18.75 23.10 8.37
CA GLN A 445 19.90 23.41 9.23
C GLN A 445 20.86 22.23 9.41
N MET A 446 20.58 21.06 8.82
CA MET A 446 21.49 19.93 8.86
C MET A 446 22.54 20.08 7.74
N PRO A 447 23.84 20.21 8.05
CA PRO A 447 24.88 20.27 7.04
C PRO A 447 24.86 19.01 6.16
N GLU A 448 25.03 19.17 4.84
CA GLU A 448 25.12 18.04 3.91
C GLU A 448 26.36 17.15 4.18
N GLU A 449 27.36 17.64 4.93
CA GLU A 449 28.69 17.02 5.06
C GLU A 449 29.23 16.87 6.50
N ASP A 450 28.39 16.76 7.54
CA ASP A 450 28.91 16.42 8.89
C ASP A 450 28.73 14.91 9.20
N PRO A 451 29.82 14.11 9.21
CA PRO A 451 29.77 12.67 9.49
C PRO A 451 29.19 12.34 10.87
N ALA A 452 29.27 13.26 11.84
CA ALA A 452 28.78 13.06 13.20
C ALA A 452 27.25 12.97 13.30
N TRP A 453 26.53 13.45 12.28
CA TRP A 453 25.06 13.48 12.21
C TRP A 453 24.48 12.52 11.18
N SER A 454 25.31 11.67 10.57
CA SER A 454 24.86 10.66 9.61
C SER A 454 23.77 9.74 10.15
N TRP A 455 23.78 9.46 11.47
CA TRP A 455 22.73 8.65 12.12
C TRP A 455 21.40 9.39 12.30
N ALA A 456 21.39 10.72 12.38
CA ALA A 456 20.19 11.53 12.56
C ALA A 456 19.37 11.70 11.27
N ARG A 457 19.94 11.32 10.11
CA ARG A 457 19.18 11.17 8.85
C ARG A 457 18.26 9.95 8.86
N TYR A 458 18.37 9.08 9.87
CA TYR A 458 17.80 7.74 9.88
C TYR A 458 16.95 7.43 11.12
N VAL A 459 16.58 8.46 11.89
CA VAL A 459 15.55 8.42 12.95
C VAL A 459 14.45 9.39 12.56
#